data_AF-A0A9E3QEB6-F1
#
_entry.id   AF-A0A9E3QEB6-F1
#
_cell.length_a   1.000
_cell.length_b   1.000
_cell.length_c   1.000
_cell.angle_alpha   90.00
_cell.angle_beta   90.00
_cell.angle_gamma   90.00
#
_symmetry.space_group_name_H-M   'P 1'
#
loop_
_entity.id
_entity.type
_entity.pdbx_description
1 polymer ?
#
loop_
_entity_poly.entity_id
_entity_poly.type
_entity_poly.pdbx_seq_one_letter_code
_entity_poly.pdbx_strand_id
1 'polypeptide(L)'
;MDRVFEAHPTKREALLGFQRQGDRLALDPRLSGAWPGFAILYRYRSASYRIVVENPDGVERGVRTITLDDQPREGGEIPLADDGHEHVVRVVLGRGEPDADPGHLSLAQSV
;
A
#
# COMPACT_ATOMS: atom_id res chain seq x y z
N MET A 1 25.25 17.56 -27.68
CA MET A 1 24.15 16.81 -28.30
C MET A 1 23.09 16.68 -27.22
N ASP A 2 22.18 17.64 -27.24
CA ASP A 2 21.12 17.89 -26.27
C ASP A 2 20.12 16.74 -26.24
N ARG A 3 19.88 16.17 -25.06
CA ARG A 3 18.58 15.57 -24.72
C ARG A 3 18.16 16.12 -23.37
N VAL A 4 17.72 17.36 -23.42
CA VAL A 4 16.82 17.98 -22.44
C VAL A 4 15.58 17.09 -22.39
N PHE A 5 15.40 16.34 -21.30
CA PHE A 5 14.11 15.75 -21.02
C PHE A 5 13.21 16.89 -20.55
N GLU A 6 12.42 17.42 -21.49
CA GLU A 6 11.33 18.36 -21.23
C GLU A 6 10.39 17.75 -20.19
N ALA A 7 10.57 18.19 -18.94
CA ALA A 7 9.70 17.90 -17.82
C ALA A 7 8.34 18.54 -18.09
N HIS A 8 7.43 17.75 -18.64
CA HIS A 8 6.03 18.11 -18.80
C HIS A 8 5.44 18.41 -17.41
N PRO A 9 4.92 19.63 -17.16
CA PRO A 9 4.46 20.02 -15.84
C PRO A 9 3.07 19.44 -15.57
N THR A 10 2.96 18.27 -14.94
CA THR A 10 1.68 17.86 -14.31
C THR A 10 1.91 16.99 -13.07
N LYS A 11 1.58 17.58 -11.92
CA LYS A 11 1.33 16.96 -10.61
C LYS A 11 2.39 16.01 -10.03
N ARG A 12 3.15 16.58 -9.08
CA ARG A 12 3.91 15.92 -8.00
C ARG A 12 3.09 14.95 -7.10
N GLU A 13 1.86 14.59 -7.44
CA GLU A 13 0.90 13.99 -6.49
C GLU A 13 0.49 12.53 -6.80
N ALA A 14 1.02 11.88 -7.84
CA ALA A 14 0.57 10.54 -8.24
C ALA A 14 1.66 9.44 -8.22
N LEU A 15 2.82 9.71 -7.62
CA LEU A 15 4.01 8.85 -7.79
C LEU A 15 3.99 7.53 -7.01
N LEU A 16 3.02 7.29 -6.12
CA LEU A 16 2.98 6.07 -5.30
C LEU A 16 1.58 5.44 -5.17
N GLY A 17 0.58 5.97 -5.88
CA GLY A 17 -0.78 5.42 -5.86
C GLY A 17 -1.62 5.71 -4.60
N PHE A 18 -1.23 6.69 -3.81
CA PHE A 18 -2.08 7.24 -2.74
C PHE A 18 -3.06 8.25 -3.34
N GLN A 19 -4.37 8.03 -3.16
CA GLN A 19 -5.42 8.91 -3.65
C GLN A 19 -6.31 9.35 -2.50
N ARG A 20 -6.31 10.65 -2.19
CA ARG A 20 -7.23 11.20 -1.19
C ARG A 20 -8.61 11.40 -1.82
N GLN A 21 -9.62 10.72 -1.28
CA GLN A 21 -11.03 10.88 -1.59
C GLN A 21 -11.72 11.58 -0.41
N GLY A 22 -11.72 12.92 -0.42
CA GLY A 22 -12.34 13.73 0.63
C GLY A 22 -11.63 13.57 1.99
N ASP A 23 -12.32 12.89 2.90
CA ASP A 23 -11.93 12.46 4.25
C ASP A 23 -11.40 11.02 4.30
N ARG A 24 -11.16 10.38 3.16
CA ARG A 24 -10.54 9.04 3.07
C ARG A 24 -9.28 9.09 2.22
N LEU A 25 -8.31 8.24 2.55
CA LEU A 25 -7.10 8.01 1.80
C LEU A 25 -7.14 6.59 1.23
N ALA A 26 -7.37 6.49 -0.08
CA ALA A 26 -7.25 5.24 -0.81
C ALA A 26 -5.78 4.92 -1.06
N LEU A 27 -5.39 3.68 -0.73
CA LEU A 27 -4.07 3.12 -0.85
C LEU A 27 -4.06 2.14 -2.03
N ASP A 28 -3.58 2.57 -3.21
CA ASP A 28 -3.28 1.69 -4.36
C ASP A 28 -1.76 1.68 -4.62
N PRO A 29 -0.93 1.20 -3.66
CA PRO A 29 0.52 1.19 -3.82
C PRO A 29 0.92 0.34 -5.02
N ARG A 30 1.40 0.99 -6.08
CA ARG A 30 2.02 0.33 -7.24
C ARG A 30 3.51 0.36 -7.05
N LEU A 31 4.00 -0.61 -6.29
CA LEU A 31 5.42 -0.75 -6.05
C LEU A 31 6.04 -1.58 -7.17
N SER A 32 7.18 -1.20 -7.72
CA SER A 32 7.95 -2.15 -8.52
C SER A 32 8.46 -3.25 -7.59
N GLY A 33 8.32 -4.53 -7.98
CA GLY A 33 8.70 -5.69 -7.16
C GLY A 33 10.16 -5.73 -6.69
N ALA A 34 11.01 -4.84 -7.21
CA ALA A 34 12.39 -4.65 -6.76
C ALA A 34 12.54 -3.89 -5.43
N TRP A 35 11.47 -3.25 -4.92
CA TRP A 35 11.54 -2.44 -3.71
C TRP A 35 11.03 -3.25 -2.51
N PRO A 36 11.80 -3.32 -1.40
CA PRO A 36 11.39 -4.06 -0.19
C PRO A 36 10.27 -3.38 0.58
N GLY A 37 9.99 -2.11 0.27
CA GLY A 37 9.05 -1.26 0.99
C GLY A 37 9.52 0.19 1.01
N PHE A 38 8.68 1.09 1.51
CA PHE A 38 9.00 2.49 1.71
C PHE A 38 8.12 3.08 2.82
N ALA A 39 8.56 4.18 3.42
CA ALA A 39 7.76 4.91 4.39
C ALA A 39 7.57 6.36 3.94
N ILE A 40 6.37 6.88 4.11
CA ILE A 40 6.02 8.28 3.87
C ILE A 40 5.35 8.89 5.10
N LEU A 41 5.61 10.16 5.33
CA LEU A 41 4.86 10.98 6.29
C LEU A 41 3.93 11.91 5.51
N TYR A 42 2.63 11.73 5.71
CA TYR A 42 1.57 12.52 5.11
C TYR A 42 0.88 13.34 6.19
N ARG A 43 0.93 14.67 6.11
CA ARG A 43 0.24 15.53 7.07
C ARG A 43 -1.14 15.90 6.54
N TYR A 44 -2.19 15.51 7.26
CA TYR A 44 -3.57 15.89 6.96
C TYR A 44 -4.08 16.88 7.99
N ARG A 45 -4.25 18.15 7.59
CA ARG A 45 -4.65 19.25 8.49
C ARG A 45 -3.72 19.32 9.71
N SER A 46 -4.26 19.10 10.92
CA SER A 46 -3.52 19.07 12.17
C SER A 46 -2.95 17.68 12.51
N ALA A 47 -3.44 16.62 11.86
CA ALA A 47 -3.02 15.23 12.10
C ALA A 47 -1.87 14.81 11.17
N SER A 48 -1.03 13.88 11.64
CA SER A 48 0.10 13.35 10.88
C SER A 48 -0.06 11.86 10.64
N TYR A 49 0.08 11.40 9.41
CA TYR A 49 -0.09 10.01 9.01
C TYR A 49 1.25 9.44 8.58
N ARG A 50 1.81 8.53 9.36
CA ARG A 50 3.02 7.80 9.01
C ARG A 50 2.64 6.51 8.30
N ILE A 51 2.76 6.48 6.99
CA ILE A 51 2.38 5.33 6.17
C ILE A 51 3.64 4.54 5.84
N VAL A 52 3.70 3.30 6.32
CA VAL A 52 4.80 2.35 6.11
C VAL A 52 4.28 1.25 5.20
N VAL A 53 4.85 1.13 4.01
CA VAL A 53 4.55 0.07 3.05
C VAL A 53 5.68 -0.93 3.06
N GLU A 54 5.37 -2.20 3.27
CA GLU A 54 6.31 -3.32 3.33
C GLU A 54 5.95 -4.29 2.20
N ASN A 55 6.93 -4.74 1.42
CA ASN A 55 6.74 -5.67 0.30
C ASN A 55 7.69 -6.88 0.41
N PRO A 56 7.50 -7.76 1.39
CA PRO A 56 8.33 -8.94 1.55
C PRO A 56 8.23 -9.90 0.35
N ASP A 57 7.07 -9.96 -0.31
CA ASP A 57 6.81 -10.85 -1.44
C ASP A 57 7.28 -10.31 -2.80
N GLY A 58 7.80 -9.07 -2.86
CA GLY A 58 8.25 -8.46 -4.11
C GLY A 58 7.13 -8.33 -5.16
N VAL A 59 5.87 -8.18 -4.73
CA VAL A 59 4.73 -8.08 -5.64
C VAL A 59 4.56 -6.65 -6.14
N GLU A 60 4.00 -6.52 -7.35
CA GLU A 60 3.74 -5.21 -7.94
C GLU A 60 2.41 -4.60 -7.48
N ARG A 61 1.50 -5.46 -7.01
CA ARG A 61 0.14 -5.15 -6.59
C ARG A 61 -0.35 -6.20 -5.60
N GLY A 62 -1.38 -5.85 -4.82
CA GLY A 62 -2.01 -6.74 -3.86
C GLY A 62 -1.63 -6.32 -2.44
N VAL A 63 -2.61 -5.78 -1.72
CA VAL A 63 -2.44 -5.46 -0.31
C VAL A 63 -2.93 -6.65 0.50
N ARG A 64 -2.03 -7.26 1.26
CA ARG A 64 -2.34 -8.39 2.13
C ARG A 64 -2.96 -7.92 3.44
N THR A 65 -2.45 -6.84 4.01
CA THR A 65 -2.90 -6.36 5.32
C THR A 65 -2.68 -4.86 5.42
N ILE A 66 -3.65 -4.16 6.00
CA ILE A 66 -3.57 -2.74 6.33
C ILE A 66 -3.88 -2.62 7.80
N THR A 67 -3.09 -1.83 8.52
CA THR A 67 -3.36 -1.47 9.90
C THR A 67 -3.31 0.04 10.05
N LEU A 68 -4.22 0.59 10.85
CA LEU A 68 -4.26 1.99 11.27
C LEU A 68 -4.19 2.00 12.80
N ASP A 69 -3.14 2.58 13.36
CA ASP A 69 -2.92 2.63 14.81
C ASP A 69 -3.01 1.24 15.46
N ASP A 70 -2.32 0.28 14.84
CA ASP A 70 -2.30 -1.14 15.24
C ASP A 70 -3.61 -1.91 15.00
N GLN A 71 -4.67 -1.24 14.53
CA GLN A 71 -5.94 -1.90 14.24
C GLN A 71 -6.03 -2.34 12.77
N PRO A 72 -6.31 -3.63 12.48
CA PRO A 72 -6.47 -4.10 11.11
C PRO A 72 -7.65 -3.43 10.43
N ARG A 73 -7.46 -3.06 9.16
CA ARG A 73 -8.44 -2.42 8.30
C ARG A 73 -8.58 -3.21 7.01
N GLU A 74 -9.82 -3.43 6.63
CA GLU A 74 -10.18 -4.05 5.36
C GLU A 74 -10.47 -2.95 4.32
N GLY A 75 -10.12 -3.20 3.06
CA GLY A 75 -10.65 -2.39 1.94
C GLY A 75 -9.77 -1.28 1.38
N GLY A 76 -8.46 -1.21 1.66
CA GLY A 76 -7.59 -0.26 0.94
C GLY A 76 -7.81 1.23 1.25
N GLU A 77 -8.76 1.56 2.14
CA GLU A 77 -9.15 2.93 2.46
C GLU A 77 -8.87 3.25 3.93
N ILE A 78 -8.18 4.36 4.18
CA ILE A 78 -7.89 4.87 5.52
C ILE A 78 -8.73 6.13 5.77
N PRO A 79 -9.61 6.16 6.78
CA PRO A 79 -10.28 7.40 7.16
C PRO A 79 -9.25 8.40 7.72
N LEU A 80 -9.28 9.63 7.23
CA LEU A 80 -8.46 10.74 7.68
C LEU A 80 -9.22 11.51 8.76
N ALA A 81 -8.88 11.23 10.01
CA ALA A 81 -9.28 12.01 11.18
C ALA A 81 -8.42 13.28 11.32
N ASP A 82 -9.03 14.37 11.79
CA ASP A 82 -8.38 15.65 12.04
C ASP A 82 -8.12 15.93 13.54
N ASP A 83 -8.05 14.88 14.36
CA ASP A 83 -7.84 14.96 15.81
C ASP A 83 -6.51 15.62 16.23
N GLY A 84 -5.57 15.85 15.31
CA GLY A 84 -4.26 16.44 15.62
C GLY A 84 -3.22 15.43 16.11
N HIS A 85 -3.56 14.15 16.12
CA HIS A 85 -2.70 13.05 16.55
C HIS A 85 -1.85 12.52 15.40
N GLU A 86 -0.78 11.80 15.76
CA GLU A 86 -0.03 10.98 14.81
C GLU A 86 -0.70 9.62 14.69
N HIS A 87 -1.03 9.26 13.45
CA HIS A 87 -1.61 7.98 13.07
C HIS A 87 -0.59 7.16 12.31
N VAL A 88 -0.37 5.91 12.73
CA VAL A 88 0.57 5.02 12.04
C VAL A 88 -0.20 4.05 11.16
N VAL A 89 0.02 4.13 9.86
CA VAL A 89 -0.56 3.23 8.86
C VAL A 89 0.51 2.23 8.43
N ARG A 90 0.30 0.93 8.62
CA ARG A 90 1.18 -0.09 8.02
C ARG A 90 0.45 -0.85 6.94
N VAL A 91 1.08 -1.02 5.81
CA VAL A 91 0.56 -1.69 4.63
C VAL A 91 1.55 -2.79 4.27
N VAL A 92 1.11 -4.03 4.38
CA VAL A 92 1.89 -5.19 3.94
C VAL A 92 1.36 -5.60 2.58
N LEU A 93 2.19 -5.50 1.56
CA LEU A 93 1.94 -6.07 0.25
C LEU A 93 2.19 -7.57 0.30
N GLY A 94 1.40 -8.29 -0.47
CA GLY A 94 1.54 -9.72 -0.65
C GLY A 94 0.70 -10.16 -1.82
N ARG A 95 1.06 -11.28 -2.43
CA ARG A 95 0.12 -11.97 -3.31
C ARG A 95 -1.06 -12.29 -2.41
N GLY A 96 -2.22 -11.68 -2.66
CA GLY A 96 -3.43 -12.07 -1.96
C GLY A 96 -3.61 -13.55 -2.24
N GLU A 97 -3.20 -14.39 -1.31
CA GLU A 97 -3.59 -15.79 -1.34
C GLU A 97 -5.09 -15.74 -1.13
N PRO A 98 -5.90 -16.05 -2.16
CA PRO A 98 -7.32 -16.17 -1.95
C PRO A 98 -7.46 -17.41 -1.11
N ASP A 99 -7.62 -17.25 0.20
CA ASP A 99 -8.04 -18.33 1.08
C ASP A 99 -7.08 -19.54 1.08
N ALA A 100 -6.29 -19.67 2.13
CA ALA A 100 -5.72 -20.97 2.42
C ALA A 100 -6.89 -21.93 2.71
N ASP A 101 -7.35 -22.65 1.68
CA ASP A 101 -7.84 -24.00 1.84
C ASP A 101 -6.62 -24.94 1.75
N PRO A 102 -6.04 -25.37 2.88
CA PRO A 102 -5.09 -26.47 2.90
C PRO A 102 -5.85 -27.81 2.73
N GLY A 103 -6.59 -27.96 1.63
CA GLY A 103 -7.33 -29.17 1.28
C GLY A 103 -6.66 -29.94 0.15
N HIS A 104 -5.65 -30.73 0.52
CA HIS A 104 -5.25 -31.97 -0.17
C HIS A 104 -4.55 -31.85 -1.54
N LEU A 105 -3.23 -31.73 -1.45
CA LEU A 105 -2.37 -32.58 -2.28
C LEU A 105 -2.47 -34.01 -1.73
N SER A 106 -3.01 -34.95 -2.51
CA SER A 106 -2.49 -36.32 -2.45
C SER A 106 -2.26 -36.81 -3.87
N LEU A 107 -1.00 -36.69 -4.29
CA LEU A 107 -0.42 -37.68 -5.17
C LEU A 107 -0.46 -39.04 -4.46
N ALA A 108 -1.30 -39.95 -4.94
CA ALA A 108 -1.02 -41.37 -4.88
C ALA A 108 -1.13 -41.92 -6.31
N GLN A 109 -0.02 -42.47 -6.77
CA GLN A 109 0.11 -43.26 -7.98
C GLN A 109 -0.74 -44.55 -7.86
N SER A 110 -0.86 -45.31 -8.97
CA SER A 110 -1.52 -46.63 -9.15
C SER A 110 -2.97 -46.55 -9.66
N VAL A 111 -3.39 -47.27 -10.69
CA VAL A 111 -2.85 -48.38 -11.51
C VAL A 111 -3.59 -48.38 -12.84
#